data_AF-A0A354ZBZ2-F1
#
_entry.id   AF-A0A354ZBZ2-F1
#
_cell.length_a   1.000
_cell.length_b   1.000
_cell.length_c   1.000
_cell.angle_alpha   90.00
_cell.angle_beta   90.00
_cell.angle_gamma   90.00
#
_symmetry.space_group_name_H-M   'P 1'
#
loop_
_entity.id
_entity.type
_entity.pdbx_description
1 polymer ?
#
loop_
_entity_poly.entity_id
_entity_poly.type
_entity_poly.pdbx_seq_one_letter_code
_entity_poly.pdbx_strand_id
1 'polypeptide(L)'
;RRPVPIRGSEEVVPFDTVIVAIGNESNPLISRTTPQLHVDRHGHIIVDERQQTSIDRVYAGGDIVLGSATVILAMGEGRRAAQAINEILQ
;
A
#
# COMPACT_ATOMS: atom_id res chain seq x y z
N ARG A 1 17.71 4.12 -9.01
CA ARG A 1 18.90 4.97 -8.73
C ARG A 1 18.61 5.71 -7.42
N ARG A 2 19.55 5.82 -6.49
CA ARG A 2 19.36 6.58 -5.24
C ARG A 2 20.02 7.95 -5.40
N PRO A 3 19.30 9.07 -5.20
CA PRO A 3 19.91 10.39 -5.17
C PRO A 3 21.02 10.47 -4.11
N VAL A 4 22.10 11.19 -4.40
CA VAL A 4 23.19 11.45 -3.44
C VAL A 4 23.18 12.96 -3.15
N PRO A 5 23.04 13.38 -1.88
CA PRO A 5 23.03 14.79 -1.52
C PRO A 5 24.39 15.45 -1.82
N ILE A 6 24.36 16.69 -2.30
CA ILE A 6 25.54 17.51 -2.53
C ILE A 6 25.77 18.35 -1.28
N ARG A 7 26.86 18.08 -0.56
CA ARG A 7 27.19 18.81 0.67
C ARG A 7 27.47 20.28 0.37
N GLY A 8 26.88 21.19 1.14
CA GLY A 8 27.07 22.63 1.00
C GLY A 8 26.14 23.28 -0.03
N SER A 9 25.21 22.54 -0.64
CA SER A 9 24.20 23.09 -1.55
C SER A 9 22.88 23.43 -0.85
N GLU A 10 22.83 23.36 0.49
CA GLU A 10 21.63 23.63 1.27
C GLU A 10 21.34 25.15 1.31
N GLU A 11 20.08 25.51 1.08
CA GLU A 11 19.61 26.90 1.14
C GLU A 11 18.40 27.05 2.06
N VAL A 12 18.27 28.22 2.68
CA VAL A 12 17.08 28.59 3.46
C VAL A 12 16.24 29.52 2.62
N VAL A 13 15.07 29.05 2.21
CA VAL A 13 14.13 29.81 1.39
C VAL A 13 12.91 30.21 2.25
N PRO A 14 12.55 31.50 2.33
CA PRO A 14 11.37 31.92 3.08
C PRO A 14 10.08 31.54 2.33
N PHE A 15 9.12 30.96 3.06
CA PHE A 15 7.78 30.65 2.56
C PHE A 15 6.72 31.07 3.57
N ASP A 16 5.59 31.60 3.08
CA ASP A 16 4.44 31.90 3.92
C ASP A 16 3.63 30.63 4.27
N THR A 17 3.69 29.60 3.42
CA THR A 17 2.97 28.33 3.59
C THR A 17 3.68 27.20 2.85
N VAL A 18 3.70 26.01 3.45
CA VAL A 18 4.29 24.79 2.89
C VAL A 18 3.26 23.66 2.91
N ILE A 19 3.09 22.96 1.78
CA ILE A 19 2.21 21.79 1.64
C ILE A 19 3.08 20.59 1.26
N VAL A 20 3.12 19.56 2.11
CA VAL A 20 3.90 18.34 1.86
C VAL A 20 3.08 17.37 1.01
N ALA A 21 3.52 17.13 -0.23
CA ALA A 21 2.85 16.27 -1.21
C ALA A 21 3.79 15.17 -1.76
N ILE A 22 4.57 14.54 -0.87
CA ILE A 22 5.55 13.50 -1.23
C ILE A 22 4.95 12.09 -1.38
N GLY A 23 3.65 11.95 -1.17
CA GLY A 23 2.91 10.68 -1.23
C GLY A 23 2.41 10.21 0.13
N ASN A 24 1.96 8.97 0.17
CA ASN A 24 1.42 8.28 1.34
C ASN A 24 2.14 6.95 1.58
N GLU A 25 2.04 6.45 2.82
CA GLU A 25 2.58 5.16 3.22
C GLU A 25 1.47 4.31 3.88
N SER A 26 1.64 3.00 3.88
CA SER A 26 0.73 2.07 4.55
C SER A 26 0.74 2.30 6.07
N ASN A 27 -0.45 2.29 6.69
CA ASN A 27 -0.55 2.45 8.14
C ASN A 27 0.05 1.21 8.86
N PRO A 28 1.10 1.39 9.67
CA PRO A 28 1.81 0.27 10.30
C PRO A 28 1.02 -0.38 11.44
N LEU A 29 -0.11 0.19 11.87
CA LEU A 29 -0.89 -0.34 12.98
C LEU A 29 -1.35 -1.77 12.69
N ILE A 30 -1.95 -2.01 11.52
CA ILE A 30 -2.52 -3.31 11.16
C ILE A 30 -1.44 -4.40 11.11
N SER A 31 -0.31 -4.14 10.45
CA SER A 31 0.79 -5.11 10.39
C SER A 31 1.42 -5.39 11.75
N ARG A 32 1.41 -4.42 12.67
CA ARG A 32 1.91 -4.60 14.05
C ARG A 32 0.93 -5.34 14.95
N THR A 33 -0.37 -5.10 14.79
CA THR A 33 -1.41 -5.73 15.63
C THR A 33 -1.88 -7.08 15.10
N THR A 34 -1.50 -7.43 13.88
CA THR A 34 -1.93 -8.66 13.21
C THR A 34 -0.70 -9.40 12.65
N PRO A 35 0.11 -10.07 13.49
CA PRO A 35 1.39 -10.67 13.09
C PRO A 35 1.27 -11.74 11.99
N GLN A 36 0.12 -12.39 11.90
CA GLN A 36 -0.21 -13.38 10.88
C GLN A 36 -0.50 -12.75 9.49
N LEU A 37 -0.63 -11.42 9.41
CA LEU A 37 -0.79 -10.68 8.16
C LEU A 37 0.59 -10.35 7.59
N HIS A 38 0.96 -11.00 6.49
CA HIS A 38 2.23 -10.77 5.83
C HIS A 38 2.19 -9.46 5.04
N VAL A 39 3.23 -8.65 5.22
CA VAL A 39 3.43 -7.40 4.49
C VAL A 39 4.83 -7.34 3.89
N ASP A 40 4.99 -6.59 2.82
CA ASP A 40 6.30 -6.31 2.24
C ASP A 40 7.09 -5.30 3.09
N ARG A 41 8.32 -4.98 2.67
CA ARG A 41 9.18 -4.01 3.36
C ARG A 41 8.63 -2.57 3.39
N HIS A 42 7.63 -2.26 2.57
CA HIS A 42 6.96 -0.96 2.47
C HIS A 42 5.61 -0.96 3.22
N GLY A 43 5.22 -2.09 3.82
CA GLY A 43 3.97 -2.24 4.56
C GLY A 43 2.76 -2.52 3.67
N HIS A 44 2.95 -2.87 2.39
CA HIS A 44 1.85 -3.33 1.54
C HIS A 44 1.47 -4.77 1.91
N ILE A 45 0.17 -5.08 1.89
CA ILE A 45 -0.32 -6.42 2.19
C ILE A 45 0.04 -7.36 1.05
N ILE A 46 0.67 -8.48 1.38
CA ILE A 46 0.99 -9.53 0.42
C ILE A 46 -0.26 -10.39 0.22
N VAL A 47 -0.63 -10.59 -1.04
CA VAL A 47 -1.78 -11.39 -1.46
C VAL A 47 -1.41 -12.36 -2.58
N ASP A 48 -2.24 -13.39 -2.76
CA ASP A 48 -2.16 -14.31 -3.90
C ASP A 48 -2.91 -13.79 -5.14
N GLU A 49 -2.99 -14.60 -6.21
CA GLU A 49 -3.68 -14.25 -7.46
C GLU A 49 -5.20 -14.01 -7.29
N ARG A 50 -5.78 -14.52 -6.19
CA ARG A 50 -7.20 -14.38 -5.82
C ARG A 50 -7.43 -13.27 -4.81
N GLN A 51 -6.40 -12.47 -4.51
CA GLN A 51 -6.42 -11.40 -3.52
C GLN A 51 -6.56 -11.85 -2.07
N GLN A 52 -6.32 -13.13 -1.81
CA GLN A 52 -6.34 -13.66 -0.46
C GLN A 52 -5.01 -13.33 0.24
N THR A 53 -5.10 -12.84 1.47
CA THR A 53 -3.94 -12.56 2.30
C THR A 53 -3.37 -13.85 2.91
N SER A 54 -2.32 -13.73 3.72
CA SER A 54 -1.81 -14.85 4.54
C SER A 54 -2.79 -15.35 5.62
N ILE A 55 -3.90 -14.64 5.85
CA ILE A 55 -4.95 -15.04 6.79
C ILE A 55 -6.12 -15.63 6.01
N ASP A 56 -6.58 -16.80 6.44
CA ASP A 56 -7.73 -17.47 5.83
C ASP A 56 -8.98 -16.57 5.83
N ARG A 57 -9.67 -16.54 4.69
CA ARG A 57 -10.89 -15.75 4.44
C ARG A 57 -10.72 -14.22 4.62
N VAL A 58 -9.49 -13.71 4.62
CA VAL A 58 -9.19 -12.27 4.61
C VAL A 58 -8.58 -11.91 3.26
N TYR A 59 -9.11 -10.84 2.66
CA TYR A 59 -8.73 -10.37 1.33
C TYR A 59 -8.29 -8.91 1.36
N ALA A 60 -7.42 -8.53 0.45
CA ALA A 60 -6.97 -7.14 0.30
C ALA A 60 -6.82 -6.78 -1.19
N GLY A 61 -7.03 -5.52 -1.55
CA GLY A 61 -6.88 -5.06 -2.92
C GLY A 61 -6.77 -3.55 -3.00
N GLY A 62 -6.30 -3.04 -4.13
CA GLY A 62 -6.07 -1.62 -4.36
C GLY A 62 -4.74 -1.13 -3.80
N ASP A 63 -4.66 0.14 -3.42
CA ASP A 63 -3.40 0.81 -3.05
C ASP A 63 -2.66 0.13 -1.89
N ILE A 64 -3.39 -0.53 -0.98
CA ILE A 64 -2.78 -1.28 0.13
C ILE A 64 -1.97 -2.50 -0.33
N VAL A 65 -2.21 -2.99 -1.55
CA VAL A 65 -1.48 -4.09 -2.20
C VAL A 65 -0.49 -3.55 -3.24
N LEU A 66 -0.92 -2.57 -4.04
CA LEU A 66 -0.16 -2.08 -5.20
C LEU A 66 0.82 -0.94 -4.89
N GLY A 67 0.67 -0.28 -3.74
CA GLY A 67 1.21 1.08 -3.53
C GLY A 67 0.39 2.13 -4.28
N SER A 68 0.83 3.38 -4.32
CA SER A 68 0.16 4.48 -5.05
C SER A 68 -0.17 4.07 -6.49
N ALA A 69 -1.42 3.68 -6.74
CA ALA A 69 -1.91 3.15 -7.99
C ALA A 69 -3.07 3.99 -8.53
N THR A 70 -3.61 3.58 -9.68
CA THR A 70 -4.75 4.26 -10.29
C THR A 70 -6.05 3.60 -9.87
N VAL A 71 -7.14 4.38 -9.91
CA VAL A 71 -8.50 3.90 -9.58
C VAL A 71 -8.87 2.65 -10.37
N ILE A 72 -8.51 2.56 -11.65
CA ILE A 72 -8.87 1.41 -12.49
C ILE A 72 -8.18 0.11 -12.03
N LEU A 73 -6.93 0.20 -11.56
CA LEU A 73 -6.20 -0.96 -11.03
C LEU A 73 -6.82 -1.40 -9.70
N ALA A 74 -7.13 -0.45 -8.82
CA ALA A 74 -7.78 -0.75 -7.54
C ALA A 74 -9.17 -1.39 -7.72
N MET A 75 -9.96 -0.91 -8.68
CA MET A 75 -11.24 -1.52 -9.04
C MET A 75 -11.07 -2.95 -9.57
N GLY A 76 -10.02 -3.20 -10.37
CA GLY A 76 -9.69 -4.54 -10.86
C GLY A 76 -9.34 -5.52 -9.74
N GLU A 77 -8.54 -5.08 -8.76
CA GLU A 77 -8.20 -5.83 -7.55
C GLU A 77 -9.46 -6.16 -6.74
N GLY A 78 -10.31 -5.16 -6.48
CA GLY A 78 -11.57 -5.34 -5.74
C GLY A 78 -12.52 -6.33 -6.41
N ARG A 79 -12.61 -6.32 -7.75
CA ARG A 79 -13.45 -7.27 -8.49
C ARG A 79 -12.94 -8.71 -8.36
N ARG A 80 -11.61 -8.93 -8.40
CA ARG A 80 -11.00 -10.25 -8.17
C ARG A 80 -11.26 -10.75 -6.75
N ALA A 81 -11.06 -9.90 -5.74
CA ALA A 81 -11.32 -10.24 -4.34
C ALA A 81 -12.81 -10.60 -4.12
N ALA A 82 -13.74 -9.82 -4.67
CA ALA A 82 -15.17 -10.09 -4.57
C ALA A 82 -15.56 -11.44 -5.20
N GLN A 83 -14.98 -11.77 -6.37
CA GLN A 83 -15.20 -13.07 -7.00
C GLN A 83 -14.70 -14.22 -6.11
N ALA A 84 -13.48 -14.12 -5.57
CA ALA A 84 -12.90 -15.15 -4.70
C ALA A 84 -13.71 -15.34 -3.41
N ILE A 85 -14.18 -14.24 -2.81
CA ILE A 85 -15.07 -14.28 -1.63
C ILE A 85 -16.37 -15.01 -1.98
N ASN A 86 -17.00 -14.67 -3.11
CA ASN A 86 -18.25 -15.30 -3.52
C ASN A 86 -18.10 -16.81 -3.75
N GLU A 87 -17.00 -17.25 -4.39
CA GLU A 87 -16.70 -18.66 -4.64
C GLU A 87 -16.56 -19.48 -3.35
N ILE A 88 -16.16 -18.88 -2.23
CA ILE A 88 -16.05 -19.56 -0.92
C ILE A 88 -17.38 -19.59 -0.15
N LEU A 89 -18.31 -18.68 -0.47
CA LEU A 89 -19.60 -18.57 0.23
C LEU A 89 -20.72 -19.41 -0.41
N GLN A 90 -20.51 -19.91 -1.63
CA GLN A 90 -21.42 -20.84 -2.30
C GLN A 90 -21.12 -22.28 -1.90
#